data_AF-A0A409XD55-F1
#
_entry.id   AF-A0A409XD55-F1
#
_cell.length_a   1.000
_cell.length_b   1.000
_cell.length_c   1.000
_cell.angle_alpha   90.00
_cell.angle_beta   90.00
_cell.angle_gamma   90.00
#
_symmetry.space_group_name_H-M   'P 1'
#
loop_
_entity.id
_entity.type
_entity.pdbx_description
1 polymer ?
#
loop_
_entity_poly.entity_id
_entity_poly.type
_entity_poly.pdbx_seq_one_letter_code
_entity_poly.pdbx_strand_id
1 'polypeptide(L)'
;MARTLPTEVVCVWEGGLFKTERVNGFFDAFKHVARAEGVRGLWKGAGTTLVIGVPSSSAYILTYDHLLNVVLPPLIPSQSAVPLFAGVIARSAITSIMSPLELLRTNLQSTPLSVDNPHTLRSVLTSFRTLVQQQGFTSLWRGLGPTLWRDVPFSGFYWASYETWKRNFAKYGYTGAWVAFLSGAISGTSAALITSPFDVLKTRQQALVMSASKNHVTRTLPLLVQLLRSEGTSALFTGIAPRIAKIAPACGIMIGCFEGVGKFLTKPS
;
A
#
# COMPACT_ATOMS: atom_id res chain seq x y z
N MET A 1 -0.08 36.96 6.91
CA MET A 1 1.06 36.19 6.37
C MET A 1 0.62 34.75 6.15
N ALA A 2 0.16 34.43 4.94
CA ALA A 2 -0.26 33.08 4.57
C ALA A 2 0.98 32.23 4.25
N ARG A 3 1.22 31.18 5.04
CA ARG A 3 2.22 30.16 4.71
C ARG A 3 1.77 29.45 3.44
N THR A 4 2.48 29.68 2.35
CA THR A 4 2.37 28.92 1.10
C THR A 4 2.58 27.42 1.40
N LEU A 5 1.57 26.60 1.14
CA LEU A 5 1.67 25.15 1.18
C LEU A 5 2.82 24.69 0.26
N PRO A 6 3.61 23.66 0.63
CA PRO A 6 4.66 23.14 -0.23
C PRO A 6 4.02 22.58 -1.50
N THR A 7 4.23 23.27 -2.62
CA THR A 7 3.79 22.87 -3.96
C THR A 7 4.44 21.55 -4.35
N GLU A 8 3.64 20.57 -4.77
CA GLU A 8 4.14 19.26 -5.20
C GLU A 8 4.95 19.40 -6.51
N VAL A 9 6.13 18.78 -6.54
CA VAL A 9 7.04 18.78 -7.69
C VAL A 9 6.90 17.44 -8.39
N VAL A 10 6.66 17.46 -9.70
CA VAL A 10 6.60 16.24 -10.52
C VAL A 10 7.81 16.24 -11.45
N CYS A 11 8.55 15.13 -11.47
CA CYS A 11 9.63 14.89 -12.43
C CYS A 11 9.03 14.27 -13.70
N VAL A 12 9.20 14.94 -14.83
CA VAL A 12 8.69 14.49 -16.13
C VAL A 12 9.88 14.29 -17.09
N TRP A 13 9.82 13.22 -17.87
CA TRP A 13 10.82 12.93 -18.89
C TRP A 13 10.38 13.53 -20.22
N GLU A 14 11.06 14.60 -20.66
CA GLU A 14 10.76 15.29 -21.91
C GLU A 14 12.06 15.46 -22.70
N GLY A 15 12.15 14.86 -23.90
CA GLY A 15 13.27 15.06 -24.81
C GLY A 15 14.66 14.65 -24.30
N GLY A 16 14.74 13.69 -23.36
CA GLY A 16 16.02 13.24 -22.79
C GLY A 16 16.52 14.05 -21.58
N LEU A 17 15.74 15.01 -21.08
CA LEU A 17 16.04 15.79 -19.88
C LEU A 17 14.95 15.61 -18.81
N PHE A 18 15.37 15.49 -17.55
CA PHE A 18 14.46 15.54 -16.41
C PHE A 18 14.12 17.00 -16.10
N LYS A 19 12.88 17.41 -16.40
CA LYS A 19 12.35 18.68 -15.92
C LYS A 19 11.57 18.46 -14.63
N THR A 20 11.92 19.24 -13.61
CA THR A 20 11.13 19.39 -12.39
C THR A 20 10.18 20.56 -12.59
N GLU A 21 8.91 20.26 -12.87
CA GLU A 21 7.89 21.30 -13.02
C GLU A 21 6.98 21.34 -11.78
N ARG A 22 6.60 22.56 -11.40
CA ARG A 22 5.71 22.83 -10.28
C ARG A 22 4.28 22.57 -10.73
N VAL A 23 3.53 21.79 -9.95
CA VAL A 23 2.19 21.39 -10.35
C VAL A 23 1.16 21.78 -9.30
N ASN A 24 0.04 22.35 -9.74
CA ASN A 24 -1.02 22.79 -8.85
C ASN A 24 -2.03 21.66 -8.62
N GLY A 25 -1.57 20.62 -7.92
CA GLY A 25 -2.40 19.50 -7.45
C GLY A 25 -2.55 18.33 -8.43
N PHE A 26 -3.33 17.34 -8.00
CA PHE A 26 -3.42 16.01 -8.63
C PHE A 26 -3.90 16.04 -10.10
N PHE A 27 -4.93 16.82 -10.41
CA PHE A 27 -5.50 16.84 -11.76
C PHE A 27 -4.59 17.53 -12.78
N ASP A 28 -3.85 18.54 -12.34
CA ASP A 28 -2.88 19.24 -13.18
C ASP A 28 -1.68 18.30 -13.47
N ALA A 29 -1.23 17.54 -12.45
CA ALA A 29 -0.21 16.51 -12.62
C ALA A 29 -0.65 15.40 -13.59
N PHE A 30 -1.88 14.91 -13.44
CA PHE A 30 -2.44 13.91 -14.34
C PHE A 30 -2.49 14.41 -15.79
N LYS A 31 -3.00 15.62 -16.01
CA LYS A 31 -3.10 16.24 -17.34
C LYS A 31 -1.72 16.46 -17.97
N HIS A 32 -0.74 16.81 -17.15
CA HIS A 32 0.63 17.03 -17.60
C HIS A 32 1.30 15.73 -18.02
N VAL A 33 1.22 14.67 -17.20
CA VAL A 33 1.75 13.33 -17.54
C VAL A 33 1.06 12.77 -18.79
N ALA A 34 -0.25 12.94 -18.91
CA ALA A 34 -1.00 12.50 -20.09
C ALA A 34 -0.59 13.24 -21.38
N ARG A 35 -0.17 14.50 -21.28
CA ARG A 35 0.36 15.28 -22.41
C ARG A 35 1.82 14.93 -22.74
N ALA A 36 2.66 14.69 -21.73
CA ALA A 36 4.08 14.42 -21.91
C ALA A 36 4.38 12.99 -22.37
N GLU A 37 3.73 11.98 -21.78
CA GLU A 37 3.99 10.56 -22.08
C GLU A 37 2.87 9.88 -22.90
N GLY A 38 1.77 10.58 -23.15
CA GLY A 38 0.57 10.03 -23.77
C GLY A 38 -0.25 9.14 -22.83
N VAL A 39 -1.49 8.85 -23.21
CA VAL A 39 -2.41 8.02 -22.41
C VAL A 39 -1.86 6.61 -22.17
N ARG A 40 -1.07 6.05 -23.10
CA ARG A 40 -0.41 4.74 -22.90
C ARG A 40 0.74 4.78 -21.88
N GLY A 41 1.35 5.95 -21.65
CA GLY A 41 2.41 6.15 -20.65
C GLY A 41 1.94 5.86 -19.22
N LEU A 42 0.69 6.20 -18.92
CA LEU A 42 0.05 5.93 -17.62
C LEU A 42 -0.10 4.44 -17.27
N TRP A 43 0.02 3.53 -18.25
CA TRP A 43 -0.05 2.07 -18.07
C TRP A 43 1.35 1.41 -18.10
N LYS A 44 2.43 2.19 -18.23
CA LYS A 44 3.80 1.64 -18.15
C LYS A 44 4.02 0.97 -16.79
N GLY A 45 4.52 -0.26 -16.81
CA GLY A 45 4.72 -1.07 -15.59
C GLY A 45 3.46 -1.76 -15.05
N ALA A 46 2.30 -1.63 -15.70
CA ALA A 46 1.08 -2.34 -15.32
C ALA A 46 1.25 -3.88 -15.46
N GLY A 47 1.88 -4.34 -16.54
CA GLY A 47 2.16 -5.77 -16.74
C GLY A 47 3.02 -6.38 -15.63
N THR A 48 4.15 -5.74 -15.30
CA THR A 48 5.02 -6.16 -14.19
C THR A 48 4.28 -6.12 -12.84
N THR A 49 3.45 -5.10 -12.64
CA THR A 49 2.58 -4.99 -11.46
C THR A 49 1.62 -6.17 -11.35
N LEU A 50 1.00 -6.59 -12.45
CA LEU A 50 0.05 -7.70 -12.45
C LEU A 50 0.75 -9.03 -12.21
N VAL A 51 1.85 -9.31 -12.92
CA VAL A 51 2.61 -10.58 -12.80
C VAL A 51 3.11 -10.80 -11.37
N ILE A 52 3.58 -9.76 -10.69
CA ILE A 52 4.07 -9.87 -9.31
C ILE A 52 2.92 -9.71 -8.29
N GLY A 53 1.98 -8.81 -8.56
CA GLY A 53 0.94 -8.42 -7.62
C GLY A 53 -0.20 -9.43 -7.47
N VAL A 54 -0.60 -10.10 -8.55
CA VAL A 54 -1.71 -11.08 -8.52
C VAL A 54 -1.34 -12.30 -7.66
N PRO A 55 -0.21 -12.99 -7.86
CA PRO A 55 0.15 -14.13 -7.02
C PRO A 55 0.31 -13.77 -5.55
N SER A 56 0.92 -12.61 -5.25
CA SER A 56 1.09 -12.10 -3.89
C SER A 56 -0.27 -11.86 -3.20
N SER A 57 -1.20 -11.21 -3.91
CA SER A 57 -2.54 -10.93 -3.37
C SER A 57 -3.34 -12.22 -3.17
N SER A 58 -3.30 -13.15 -4.11
CA SER A 58 -3.97 -14.45 -3.98
C SER A 58 -3.42 -15.27 -2.83
N ALA A 59 -2.08 -15.37 -2.70
CA ALA A 59 -1.44 -16.07 -1.59
C ALA A 59 -1.84 -15.46 -0.23
N TYR A 60 -1.93 -14.14 -0.16
CA TYR A 60 -2.41 -13.45 1.03
C TYR A 60 -3.86 -13.79 1.38
N ILE A 61 -4.79 -13.72 0.42
CA ILE A 61 -6.20 -14.04 0.69
C ILE A 61 -6.35 -15.51 1.11
N LEU A 62 -5.67 -16.44 0.44
CA LEU A 62 -5.72 -17.87 0.79
C LEU A 62 -5.14 -18.14 2.19
N THR A 63 -4.01 -17.51 2.52
CA THR A 63 -3.40 -17.64 3.85
C THR A 63 -4.32 -17.07 4.92
N TYR A 64 -4.94 -15.92 4.65
CA TYR A 64 -5.92 -15.32 5.54
C TYR A 64 -7.13 -16.24 5.75
N ASP A 65 -7.71 -16.77 4.69
CA ASP A 65 -8.89 -17.64 4.74
C ASP A 65 -8.62 -18.93 5.52
N HIS A 66 -7.44 -19.54 5.29
CA HIS A 66 -7.00 -20.71 6.05
C HIS A 66 -6.81 -20.41 7.54
N LEU A 67 -6.20 -19.27 7.88
CA LEU A 67 -6.04 -18.85 9.28
C LEU A 67 -7.38 -18.54 9.94
N LEU A 68 -8.29 -17.87 9.23
CA LEU A 68 -9.60 -17.45 9.72
C LEU A 68 -10.50 -18.65 10.01
N ASN A 69 -10.54 -19.65 9.13
CA ASN A 69 -11.52 -20.74 9.19
C ASN A 69 -10.98 -22.03 9.83
N VAL A 70 -9.66 -22.27 9.81
CA VAL A 70 -9.07 -23.54 10.24
C VAL A 70 -8.19 -23.38 11.47
N VAL A 71 -7.22 -22.47 11.43
CA VAL A 71 -6.14 -22.43 12.43
C VAL A 71 -6.53 -21.68 13.70
N LEU A 72 -7.12 -20.49 13.58
CA LEU A 72 -7.35 -19.59 14.72
C LEU A 72 -8.66 -19.79 15.49
N PRO A 73 -9.78 -20.27 14.90
CA PRO A 73 -11.00 -20.57 15.66
C PRO A 73 -10.81 -21.49 16.87
N PRO A 74 -10.01 -22.58 16.82
CA PRO A 74 -9.77 -23.42 18.00
C PRO A 74 -8.85 -22.76 19.05
N LEU A 75 -8.07 -21.75 18.68
CA LEU A 75 -7.08 -21.10 19.55
C LEU A 75 -7.64 -19.85 20.26
N ILE A 76 -8.60 -19.16 19.65
CA ILE A 76 -9.10 -17.86 20.11
C ILE A 76 -10.63 -17.91 20.29
N PRO A 77 -11.14 -17.82 21.53
CA PRO A 77 -12.59 -17.88 21.81
C PRO A 77 -13.39 -16.70 21.23
N SER A 78 -12.75 -15.56 20.94
CA SER A 78 -13.42 -14.33 20.54
C SER A 78 -13.58 -14.21 19.03
N GLN A 79 -14.82 -14.36 18.55
CA GLN A 79 -15.18 -14.28 17.11
C GLN A 79 -14.81 -12.93 16.44
N SER A 80 -14.61 -11.86 17.21
CA SER A 80 -14.21 -10.55 16.68
C SER A 80 -12.70 -10.35 16.63
N ALA A 81 -11.92 -11.11 17.41
CA ALA A 81 -10.46 -11.00 17.40
C ALA A 81 -9.80 -11.94 16.38
N VAL A 82 -10.44 -13.08 16.07
CA VAL A 82 -9.94 -14.03 15.06
C VAL A 82 -9.61 -13.33 13.73
N PRO A 83 -10.49 -12.48 13.13
CA PRO A 83 -10.18 -11.82 11.87
C PRO A 83 -9.00 -10.84 11.95
N LEU A 84 -8.83 -10.18 13.10
CA LEU A 84 -7.72 -9.26 13.34
C LEU A 84 -6.39 -10.03 13.34
N PHE A 85 -6.29 -11.09 14.13
CA PHE A 85 -5.08 -11.89 14.23
C PHE A 85 -4.79 -12.65 12.93
N ALA A 86 -5.81 -13.19 12.27
CA ALA A 86 -5.67 -13.80 10.94
C ALA A 86 -5.07 -12.79 9.95
N GLY A 87 -5.59 -11.57 9.91
CA GLY A 87 -5.08 -10.50 9.06
C GLY A 87 -3.64 -10.11 9.37
N VAL A 88 -3.28 -9.99 10.66
CA VAL A 88 -1.93 -9.64 11.11
C VAL A 88 -0.92 -10.73 10.76
N ILE A 89 -1.23 -11.99 11.06
CA ILE A 89 -0.33 -13.13 10.83
C ILE A 89 -0.16 -13.37 9.33
N ALA A 90 -1.27 -13.41 8.57
CA ALA A 90 -1.23 -13.60 7.11
C ALA A 90 -0.39 -12.52 6.44
N ARG A 91 -0.60 -11.24 6.81
CA ARG A 91 0.15 -10.14 6.22
C ARG A 91 1.63 -10.20 6.57
N SER A 92 1.94 -10.47 7.84
CA SER A 92 3.34 -10.55 8.29
C SER A 92 4.11 -11.66 7.56
N ALA A 93 3.49 -12.83 7.42
CA ALA A 93 4.09 -13.97 6.73
C ALA A 93 4.30 -13.67 5.23
N ILE A 94 3.25 -13.25 4.53
CA ILE A 94 3.32 -13.03 3.08
C ILE A 94 4.23 -11.86 2.73
N THR A 95 4.17 -10.74 3.45
CA THR A 95 5.09 -9.62 3.22
C THR A 95 6.55 -10.02 3.48
N SER A 96 6.82 -10.87 4.48
CA SER A 96 8.18 -11.37 4.72
C SER A 96 8.68 -12.27 3.60
N ILE A 97 7.84 -13.18 3.09
CA ILE A 97 8.21 -14.08 1.99
C ILE A 97 8.34 -13.33 0.66
N MET A 98 7.45 -12.37 0.40
CA MET A 98 7.38 -11.62 -0.86
C MET A 98 8.31 -10.39 -0.89
N SER A 99 8.93 -10.01 0.23
CA SER A 99 9.82 -8.84 0.32
C SER A 99 10.87 -8.75 -0.80
N PRO A 100 11.56 -9.84 -1.20
CA PRO A 100 12.52 -9.76 -2.31
C PRO A 100 11.86 -9.41 -3.66
N LEU A 101 10.66 -9.92 -3.92
CA LEU A 101 9.90 -9.64 -5.15
C LEU A 101 9.33 -8.23 -5.14
N GLU A 102 8.92 -7.73 -3.98
CA GLU A 102 8.51 -6.33 -3.80
C GLU A 102 9.69 -5.37 -4.02
N LEU A 103 10.88 -5.72 -3.52
CA LEU A 103 12.11 -4.95 -3.76
C LEU A 103 12.42 -4.92 -5.26
N LEU A 104 12.28 -6.04 -5.97
CA LEU A 104 12.45 -6.13 -7.43
C LEU A 104 11.46 -5.24 -8.17
N ARG A 105 10.18 -5.35 -7.79
CA ARG A 105 9.10 -4.56 -8.39
C ARG A 105 9.31 -3.06 -8.19
N THR A 106 9.65 -2.65 -6.97
CA THR A 106 9.86 -1.23 -6.65
C THR A 106 11.06 -0.67 -7.42
N ASN A 107 12.16 -1.41 -7.55
CA ASN A 107 13.30 -0.99 -8.38
C ASN A 107 12.96 -0.88 -9.87
N LEU A 108 12.13 -1.79 -10.39
CA LEU A 108 11.62 -1.71 -11.76
C LEU A 108 10.71 -0.48 -11.99
N GLN A 109 10.11 0.07 -10.93
CA GLN A 109 9.16 1.19 -11.02
C GLN A 109 9.78 2.53 -10.63
N SER A 110 10.81 2.55 -9.79
CA SER A 110 11.43 3.77 -9.27
C SER A 110 12.49 4.38 -10.19
N THR A 111 13.11 3.57 -11.06
CA THR A 111 14.24 4.07 -11.84
C THR A 111 13.79 4.66 -13.18
N PRO A 112 14.16 5.91 -13.48
CA PRO A 112 13.84 6.50 -14.76
C PRO A 112 14.54 5.79 -15.93
N LEU A 113 13.91 5.79 -17.11
CA LEU A 113 14.53 5.33 -18.35
C LEU A 113 15.68 6.29 -18.70
N SER A 114 16.93 5.88 -18.45
CA SER A 114 18.10 6.57 -18.98
C SER A 114 18.43 6.00 -20.36
N VAL A 115 18.72 6.87 -21.34
CA VAL A 115 18.98 6.47 -22.74
C VAL A 115 20.25 5.59 -22.83
N ASP A 116 21.23 5.83 -21.97
CA ASP A 116 22.49 5.09 -21.93
C ASP A 116 22.41 3.75 -21.18
N ASN A 117 21.35 3.53 -20.38
CA ASN A 117 21.15 2.30 -19.60
C ASN A 117 19.66 1.93 -19.59
N PRO A 118 19.14 1.25 -20.63
CA PRO A 118 17.75 0.82 -20.65
C PRO A 118 17.49 -0.08 -19.45
N HIS A 119 16.64 0.40 -18.53
CA HIS A 119 16.29 -0.27 -17.28
C HIS A 119 15.38 -1.48 -17.54
N THR A 120 15.97 -2.49 -18.17
CA THR A 120 15.33 -3.74 -18.56
C THR A 120 15.32 -4.68 -17.35
N LEU A 121 14.41 -5.63 -17.30
CA LEU A 121 14.36 -6.65 -16.24
C LEU A 121 15.71 -7.34 -16.02
N ARG A 122 16.46 -7.58 -17.11
CA ARG A 122 17.83 -8.13 -17.04
C ARG A 122 18.80 -7.22 -16.28
N SER A 123 18.75 -5.90 -16.50
CA SER A 123 19.60 -4.93 -15.80
C SER A 123 19.32 -4.96 -14.30
N VAL A 124 18.04 -4.93 -13.91
CA VAL A 124 17.65 -5.01 -12.49
C VAL A 124 18.08 -6.34 -11.86
N LEU A 125 17.91 -7.47 -12.54
CA LEU A 125 18.38 -8.76 -12.03
C LEU A 125 19.90 -8.79 -11.85
N THR A 126 20.67 -8.18 -12.76
CA THR A 126 22.13 -8.05 -12.61
C THR A 126 22.48 -7.18 -11.41
N SER A 127 21.81 -6.03 -11.22
CA SER A 127 22.00 -5.17 -10.04
C SER A 127 21.70 -5.90 -8.73
N PHE A 128 20.66 -6.73 -8.70
CA PHE A 128 20.31 -7.54 -7.53
C PHE A 128 21.35 -8.63 -7.26
N ARG A 129 21.86 -9.28 -8.31
CA ARG A 129 22.92 -10.27 -8.18
C ARG A 129 24.18 -9.63 -7.60
N THR A 130 24.58 -8.46 -8.11
CA THR A 130 25.70 -7.69 -7.57
C THR A 130 25.44 -7.26 -6.11
N LEU A 131 24.22 -6.85 -5.79
CA LEU A 131 23.83 -6.48 -4.42
C LEU A 131 23.99 -7.65 -3.45
N VAL A 132 23.52 -8.84 -3.83
CA VAL A 132 23.64 -10.05 -3.01
C VAL A 132 25.11 -10.47 -2.85
N GLN A 133 25.93 -10.34 -3.90
CA GLN A 133 27.37 -10.62 -3.84
C GLN A 133 28.11 -9.66 -2.90
N GLN A 134 27.74 -8.38 -2.87
CA GLN A 134 28.44 -7.37 -2.07
C GLN A 134 27.96 -7.31 -0.61
N GLN A 135 26.66 -7.47 -0.38
CA GLN A 135 26.02 -7.17 0.91
C GLN A 135 25.28 -8.37 1.51
N GLY A 136 25.36 -9.52 0.86
CA GLY A 136 24.75 -10.77 1.29
C GLY A 136 23.25 -10.87 0.97
N PHE A 137 22.69 -12.04 1.26
CA PHE A 137 21.30 -12.39 0.94
C PHE A 137 20.27 -11.60 1.74
N THR A 138 20.61 -11.17 2.97
CA THR A 138 19.73 -10.36 3.84
C THR A 138 19.43 -8.98 3.26
N SER A 139 20.23 -8.50 2.29
CA SER A 139 20.00 -7.24 1.59
C SER A 139 18.66 -7.20 0.85
N LEU A 140 18.09 -8.36 0.47
CA LEU A 140 16.80 -8.48 -0.20
C LEU A 140 15.59 -8.15 0.71
N TRP A 141 15.78 -8.15 2.03
CA TRP A 141 14.77 -7.76 3.02
C TRP A 141 14.87 -6.30 3.46
N ARG A 142 15.66 -5.50 2.75
CA ARG A 142 15.74 -4.06 3.02
C ARG A 142 14.39 -3.41 2.75
N GLY A 143 13.93 -2.65 3.73
CA GLY A 143 12.60 -2.02 3.68
C GLY A 143 11.48 -2.88 4.28
N LEU A 144 11.73 -4.14 4.65
CA LEU A 144 10.70 -5.00 5.26
C LEU A 144 10.08 -4.35 6.50
N GLY A 145 10.88 -3.77 7.39
CA GLY A 145 10.39 -3.12 8.62
C GLY A 145 9.36 -2.00 8.35
N PRO A 146 9.70 -0.98 7.54
CA PRO A 146 8.74 0.03 7.09
C PRO A 146 7.49 -0.55 6.40
N THR A 147 7.65 -1.59 5.56
CA THR A 147 6.52 -2.24 4.88
C THR A 147 5.58 -2.92 5.86
N LEU A 148 6.11 -3.75 6.77
CA LEU A 148 5.33 -4.42 7.82
C LEU A 148 4.63 -3.41 8.73
N TRP A 149 5.32 -2.33 9.11
CA TRP A 149 4.73 -1.28 9.95
C TRP A 149 3.48 -0.65 9.33
N ARG A 150 3.47 -0.49 8.00
CA ARG A 150 2.32 0.07 7.26
C ARG A 150 1.23 -1.00 7.02
N ASP A 151 1.63 -2.18 6.57
CA ASP A 151 0.70 -3.18 6.07
C ASP A 151 0.04 -4.00 7.18
N VAL A 152 0.76 -4.31 8.26
CA VAL A 152 0.25 -5.19 9.33
C VAL A 152 -0.88 -4.54 10.12
N PRO A 153 -0.76 -3.29 10.63
CA PRO A 153 -1.86 -2.64 11.33
C PRO A 153 -3.08 -2.45 10.41
N PHE A 154 -2.84 -2.01 9.17
CA PHE A 154 -3.91 -1.86 8.18
C PHE A 154 -4.65 -3.19 7.96
N SER A 155 -3.93 -4.28 7.74
CA SER A 155 -4.50 -5.63 7.53
C SER A 155 -5.36 -6.09 8.71
N GLY A 156 -4.88 -5.92 9.95
CA GLY A 156 -5.63 -6.33 11.14
C GLY A 156 -6.96 -5.58 11.28
N PHE A 157 -6.94 -4.25 11.20
CA PHE A 157 -8.16 -3.44 11.29
C PHE A 157 -9.09 -3.65 10.10
N TYR A 158 -8.52 -3.83 8.90
CA TYR A 158 -9.28 -4.09 7.68
C TYR A 158 -10.14 -5.35 7.83
N TRP A 159 -9.54 -6.48 8.20
CA TRP A 159 -10.26 -7.76 8.31
C TRP A 159 -11.21 -7.81 9.50
N ALA A 160 -10.85 -7.20 10.63
CA ALA A 160 -11.76 -7.06 11.76
C ALA A 160 -13.03 -6.29 11.39
N SER A 161 -12.86 -5.17 10.69
CA SER A 161 -13.97 -4.34 10.22
C SER A 161 -14.76 -5.05 9.11
N TYR A 162 -14.09 -5.67 8.14
CA TYR A 162 -14.71 -6.41 7.04
C TYR A 162 -15.66 -7.50 7.54
N GLU A 163 -15.18 -8.37 8.43
CA GLU A 163 -15.98 -9.46 8.98
C GLU A 163 -17.16 -8.94 9.81
N THR A 164 -16.98 -7.83 10.54
CA THR A 164 -18.07 -7.20 11.29
C THR A 164 -19.16 -6.69 10.35
N TRP A 165 -18.80 -5.95 9.30
CA TRP A 165 -19.75 -5.43 8.31
C TRP A 165 -20.43 -6.55 7.54
N LYS A 166 -19.67 -7.55 7.08
CA LYS A 166 -20.20 -8.71 6.36
C LYS A 166 -21.22 -9.48 7.20
N ARG A 167 -20.94 -9.73 8.49
CA ARG A 167 -21.90 -10.36 9.41
C ARG A 167 -23.14 -9.51 9.62
N ASN A 168 -22.99 -8.20 9.75
CA ASN A 168 -24.13 -7.30 9.91
C ASN A 168 -25.03 -7.31 8.67
N PHE A 169 -24.48 -7.21 7.45
CA PHE A 169 -25.27 -7.33 6.23
C PHE A 169 -25.95 -8.69 6.08
N ALA A 170 -25.26 -9.78 6.46
CA ALA A 170 -25.84 -11.12 6.47
C ALA A 170 -27.03 -11.26 7.43
N LYS A 171 -27.01 -10.60 8.59
CA LYS A 171 -28.17 -10.58 9.53
C LYS A 171 -29.42 -9.95 8.93
N TYR A 172 -29.26 -8.99 8.02
CA TYR A 172 -30.36 -8.35 7.29
C TYR A 172 -30.74 -9.11 5.99
N GLY A 173 -30.14 -10.28 5.73
CA GLY A 173 -30.40 -11.08 4.54
C GLY A 173 -29.69 -10.59 3.28
N TYR A 174 -28.85 -9.55 3.35
CA TYR A 174 -28.08 -9.09 2.20
C TYR A 174 -26.89 -10.01 1.95
N THR A 175 -26.89 -10.66 0.78
CA THR A 175 -25.78 -11.49 0.32
C THR A 175 -25.46 -11.17 -1.14
N GLY A 176 -24.20 -11.39 -1.55
CA GLY A 176 -23.77 -11.16 -2.92
C GLY A 176 -22.41 -10.48 -3.04
N ALA A 177 -21.86 -10.45 -4.26
CA ALA A 177 -20.58 -9.81 -4.53
C ALA A 177 -20.61 -8.29 -4.26
N TRP A 178 -21.77 -7.65 -4.42
CA TRP A 178 -21.95 -6.23 -4.12
C TRP A 178 -21.85 -5.93 -2.60
N VAL A 179 -22.33 -6.84 -1.74
CA VAL A 179 -22.17 -6.74 -0.27
C VAL A 179 -20.70 -6.86 0.11
N ALA A 180 -20.00 -7.81 -0.52
CA ALA A 180 -18.57 -8.01 -0.32
C ALA A 180 -17.76 -6.77 -0.76
N PHE A 181 -18.14 -6.18 -1.90
CA PHE A 181 -17.57 -4.93 -2.39
C PHE A 181 -17.78 -3.77 -1.40
N LEU A 182 -19.03 -3.53 -0.97
CA LEU A 182 -19.33 -2.43 -0.03
C LEU A 182 -18.66 -2.64 1.33
N SER A 183 -18.72 -3.88 1.85
CA SER A 183 -18.05 -4.23 3.11
C SER A 183 -16.55 -4.01 3.02
N GLY A 184 -15.93 -4.38 1.89
CA GLY A 184 -14.50 -4.14 1.61
C GLY A 184 -14.15 -2.65 1.48
N ALA A 185 -15.02 -1.85 0.85
CA ALA A 185 -14.82 -0.41 0.71
C ALA A 185 -14.94 0.33 2.06
N ILE A 186 -15.95 0.00 2.86
CA ILE A 186 -16.17 0.58 4.20
C ILE A 186 -15.05 0.15 5.14
N SER A 187 -14.68 -1.15 5.14
CA SER A 187 -13.60 -1.64 5.97
C SER A 187 -12.26 -1.02 5.61
N GLY A 188 -11.94 -0.90 4.31
CA GLY A 188 -10.74 -0.21 3.80
C GLY A 188 -10.68 1.25 4.24
N THR A 189 -11.81 1.95 4.21
CA THR A 189 -11.90 3.35 4.66
C THR A 189 -11.69 3.46 6.18
N SER A 190 -12.34 2.60 6.96
CA SER A 190 -12.19 2.59 8.43
C SER A 190 -10.76 2.26 8.87
N ALA A 191 -10.13 1.25 8.24
CA ALA A 191 -8.75 0.90 8.49
C ALA A 191 -7.79 2.03 8.08
N ALA A 192 -8.04 2.70 6.95
CA ALA A 192 -7.27 3.86 6.54
C ALA A 192 -7.37 5.01 7.54
N LEU A 193 -8.56 5.31 8.07
CA LEU A 193 -8.77 6.35 9.09
C LEU A 193 -7.98 6.05 10.37
N ILE A 194 -8.04 4.81 10.85
CA ILE A 194 -7.33 4.38 12.07
C ILE A 194 -5.81 4.41 11.88
N THR A 195 -5.32 4.04 10.69
CA THR A 195 -3.88 3.96 10.42
C THR A 195 -3.25 5.27 9.93
N SER A 196 -4.06 6.24 9.50
CA SER A 196 -3.58 7.52 8.95
C SER A 196 -2.66 8.31 9.89
N PRO A 197 -2.94 8.45 11.19
CA PRO A 197 -2.03 9.14 12.09
C PRO A 197 -0.64 8.49 12.13
N PHE A 198 -0.55 7.16 12.11
CA PHE A 198 0.71 6.44 12.11
C PHE A 198 1.50 6.64 10.81
N ASP A 199 0.81 6.65 9.68
CA ASP A 199 1.42 6.86 8.37
C ASP A 199 1.95 8.29 8.21
N VAL A 200 1.22 9.30 8.70
CA VAL A 200 1.67 10.70 8.70
C VAL A 200 2.92 10.88 9.57
N LEU A 201 2.93 10.31 10.78
CA LEU A 201 4.11 10.40 11.65
C LEU A 201 5.34 9.76 11.00
N LYS A 202 5.18 8.60 10.35
CA LYS A 202 6.27 7.90 9.69
C LYS A 202 6.81 8.66 8.49
N THR A 203 5.93 9.18 7.64
CA THR A 203 6.32 9.96 6.44
C THR A 203 7.01 11.26 6.83
N ARG A 204 6.53 11.97 7.86
CA ARG A 204 7.23 13.14 8.43
C ARG A 204 8.60 12.79 8.98
N GLN A 205 8.71 11.67 9.71
CA GLN A 205 9.99 11.19 10.21
C GLN A 205 10.97 10.86 9.06
N GLN A 206 10.51 10.19 8.01
CA GLN A 206 11.32 9.89 6.82
C GLN A 206 11.76 11.17 6.10
N ALA A 207 10.87 12.15 5.93
CA ALA A 207 11.21 13.42 5.32
C ALA A 207 12.29 14.20 6.12
N LEU A 208 12.22 14.17 7.46
CA LEU A 208 13.23 14.80 8.31
C LEU A 208 14.59 14.10 8.24
N VAL A 209 14.60 12.76 8.18
CA VAL A 209 15.83 11.97 7.98
C VAL A 209 16.50 12.33 6.65
N MET A 210 15.72 12.60 5.60
CA MET A 210 16.24 13.01 4.29
C MET A 210 16.72 14.47 4.26
N SER A 211 16.20 15.33 5.14
CA SER A 211 16.46 16.78 5.11
C SER A 211 17.54 17.25 6.10
N ALA A 212 17.82 16.49 7.16
CA ALA A 212 18.69 16.93 8.25
C ALA A 212 20.12 16.37 8.17
N SER A 213 21.06 17.26 7.90
CA SER A 213 22.45 17.16 8.32
C SER A 213 22.51 17.02 9.85
N LYS A 214 23.18 15.96 10.34
CA LYS A 214 23.66 15.75 11.73
C LYS A 214 23.05 16.68 12.80
N ASN A 215 21.84 16.41 13.29
CA ASN A 215 21.48 16.50 14.73
C ASN A 215 20.00 16.17 15.02
N HIS A 216 19.81 15.17 15.87
CA HIS A 216 18.67 14.88 16.76
C HIS A 216 17.26 15.37 16.42
N VAL A 217 16.40 14.47 15.90
CA VAL A 217 15.11 14.07 16.54
C VAL A 217 14.83 12.60 16.18
N THR A 218 15.25 11.67 17.04
CA THR A 218 15.08 10.21 16.85
C THR A 218 13.85 9.63 17.55
N ARG A 219 13.10 10.43 18.31
CA ARG A 219 11.95 9.94 19.09
C ARG A 219 10.64 10.35 18.43
N THR A 220 9.75 9.37 18.24
CA THR A 220 8.40 9.52 17.68
C THR A 220 7.50 10.41 18.52
N LEU A 221 7.66 10.39 19.85
CA LEU A 221 6.82 11.15 20.78
C LEU A 221 7.06 12.68 20.72
N PRO A 222 8.31 13.19 20.79
CA PRO A 222 8.56 14.62 20.57
C PRO A 222 8.08 15.12 19.21
N LEU A 223 8.23 14.31 18.15
CA LEU A 223 7.77 14.64 16.81
C LEU A 223 6.24 14.73 16.74
N LEU A 224 5.52 13.81 17.39
CA LEU A 224 4.06 13.87 17.51
C LEU A 224 3.61 15.13 18.28
N VAL A 225 4.24 15.42 19.42
CA VAL A 225 3.91 16.62 20.22
C VAL A 225 4.20 17.90 19.44
N GLN A 226 5.32 17.96 18.71
CA GLN A 226 5.66 19.09 17.86
C GLN A 226 4.64 19.27 16.75
N LEU A 227 4.27 18.20 16.04
CA LEU A 227 3.27 18.23 14.97
C LEU A 227 1.91 18.74 15.47
N LEU A 228 1.45 18.21 16.61
CA LEU A 228 0.20 18.63 17.23
C LEU A 228 0.23 20.09 17.67
N ARG A 229 1.37 20.58 18.19
CA ARG A 229 1.52 21.99 18.58
C ARG A 229 1.68 22.95 17.39
N SER A 230 2.28 22.52 16.29
CA SER A 230 2.60 23.39 15.15
C SER A 230 1.53 23.42 14.07
N GLU A 231 0.92 22.28 13.76
CA GLU A 231 -0.03 22.09 12.65
C GLU A 231 -1.43 21.66 13.13
N GLY A 232 -1.59 21.32 14.41
CA GLY A 232 -2.86 20.88 15.01
C GLY A 232 -3.20 19.41 14.72
N THR A 233 -4.38 18.97 15.17
CA THR A 233 -4.85 17.58 15.00
C THR A 233 -5.24 17.23 13.56
N SER A 234 -5.62 18.24 12.76
CA SER A 234 -5.93 18.07 11.33
C SER A 234 -4.71 17.62 10.51
N ALA A 235 -3.49 17.94 10.97
CA ALA A 235 -2.25 17.51 10.35
C ALA A 235 -2.13 15.98 10.24
N LEU A 236 -2.63 15.25 11.25
CA LEU A 236 -2.62 13.78 11.28
C LEU A 236 -3.51 13.12 10.22
N PHE A 237 -4.44 13.87 9.65
CA PHE A 237 -5.35 13.42 8.59
C PHE A 237 -5.07 14.11 7.25
N THR A 238 -3.95 14.82 7.12
CA THR A 238 -3.56 15.44 5.86
C THR A 238 -3.29 14.35 4.82
N GLY A 239 -3.92 14.49 3.64
CA GLY A 239 -3.82 13.48 2.57
C GLY A 239 -4.78 12.29 2.71
N ILE A 240 -5.73 12.32 3.65
CA ILE A 240 -6.68 11.22 3.81
C ILE A 240 -7.68 11.08 2.64
N ALA A 241 -8.11 12.20 2.05
CA ALA A 241 -9.03 12.19 0.92
C ALA A 241 -8.48 11.40 -0.29
N PRO A 242 -7.27 11.69 -0.82
CA PRO A 242 -6.72 10.90 -1.92
C PRO A 242 -6.43 9.44 -1.51
N ARG A 243 -6.10 9.20 -0.24
CA ARG A 243 -5.92 7.84 0.29
C ARG A 243 -7.22 7.04 0.24
N ILE A 244 -8.33 7.58 0.75
CA ILE A 244 -9.64 6.91 0.76
C ILE A 244 -10.11 6.71 -0.68
N ALA A 245 -9.99 7.72 -1.54
CA ALA A 245 -10.36 7.63 -2.95
C ALA A 245 -9.64 6.50 -3.70
N LYS A 246 -8.40 6.16 -3.29
CA LYS A 246 -7.65 5.02 -3.81
C LYS A 246 -8.02 3.69 -3.14
N ILE A 247 -8.07 3.66 -1.80
CA ILE A 247 -8.18 2.41 -1.04
C ILE A 247 -9.59 1.82 -1.12
N ALA A 248 -10.63 2.65 -1.03
CA ALA A 248 -12.01 2.14 -0.98
C ALA A 248 -12.39 1.35 -2.24
N PRO A 249 -12.13 1.86 -3.48
CA PRO A 249 -12.37 1.06 -4.68
C PRO A 249 -11.43 -0.14 -4.78
N ALA A 250 -10.15 0.01 -4.44
CA ALA A 250 -9.18 -1.09 -4.55
C ALA A 250 -9.56 -2.30 -3.68
N CYS A 251 -9.90 -2.06 -2.41
CA CYS A 251 -10.34 -3.11 -1.48
C CYS A 251 -11.69 -3.71 -1.89
N GLY A 252 -12.65 -2.86 -2.29
CA GLY A 252 -13.96 -3.32 -2.75
C GLY A 252 -13.86 -4.23 -3.98
N ILE A 253 -13.10 -3.82 -5.00
CA ILE A 253 -12.87 -4.61 -6.22
C ILE A 253 -12.18 -5.94 -5.87
N MET A 254 -11.10 -5.89 -5.07
CA MET A 254 -10.34 -7.09 -4.71
C MET A 254 -11.23 -8.17 -4.10
N ILE A 255 -12.02 -7.81 -3.09
CA ILE A 255 -12.90 -8.76 -2.40
C ILE A 255 -14.11 -9.14 -3.26
N GLY A 256 -14.73 -8.17 -3.93
CA GLY A 256 -15.87 -8.42 -4.80
C GLY A 256 -15.53 -9.39 -5.93
N CYS A 257 -14.34 -9.25 -6.53
CA CYS A 257 -13.83 -10.19 -7.53
C CYS A 257 -13.53 -11.56 -6.91
N PHE A 258 -12.88 -11.62 -5.76
CA PHE A 258 -12.54 -12.90 -5.11
C PHE A 258 -13.80 -13.71 -4.77
N GLU A 259 -14.78 -13.10 -4.12
CA GLU A 259 -16.04 -13.77 -3.78
C GLU A 259 -16.91 -14.05 -5.02
N GLY A 260 -16.93 -13.13 -6.00
CA GLY A 260 -17.65 -13.32 -7.24
C GLY A 260 -17.14 -14.51 -8.05
N VAL A 261 -15.81 -14.60 -8.22
CA VAL A 261 -15.16 -15.74 -8.90
C VAL A 261 -15.32 -17.01 -8.08
N GLY A 262 -15.15 -16.96 -6.75
CA GLY A 262 -15.36 -18.10 -5.88
C GLY A 262 -16.77 -18.70 -6.02
N LYS A 263 -17.82 -17.86 -6.10
CA LYS A 263 -19.20 -18.29 -6.34
C LYS A 263 -19.42 -18.84 -7.75
N PHE A 264 -18.74 -18.30 -8.74
CA PHE A 264 -18.81 -18.82 -10.11
C PHE A 264 -18.19 -20.21 -10.22
N LEU A 265 -17.04 -20.43 -9.58
CA LEU A 265 -16.33 -21.71 -9.59
C LEU A 265 -16.98 -22.81 -8.73
N THR A 266 -17.69 -22.42 -7.67
CA THR A 266 -18.38 -23.36 -6.77
C THR A 266 -19.81 -23.68 -7.19
N LYS A 267 -20.34 -23.03 -8.24
CA LYS A 267 -21.60 -23.47 -8.86
C LYS A 267 -21.36 -24.85 -9.47
N PRO A 268 -22.02 -25.92 -8.98
CA PRO A 268 -21.99 -27.18 -9.68
C PRO A 268 -22.73 -26.98 -11.01
N SER A 269 -22.08 -27.40 -12.09
CA SER A 269 -22.71 -27.63 -13.40
C SER A 269 -23.90 -28.58 -13.27
#